data_AF-A0A9Q8M505-F1
#
_entry.id   AF-A0A9Q8M505-F1
#
_cell.length_a   1.000
_cell.length_b   1.000
_cell.length_c   1.000
_cell.angle_alpha   90.00
_cell.angle_beta   90.00
_cell.angle_gamma   90.00
#
_symmetry.space_group_name_H-M   'P 1'
#
loop_
_entity.id
_entity.type
_entity.pdbx_description
1 polymer ?
#
loop_
_entity_poly.entity_id
_entity_poly.type
_entity_poly.pdbx_seq_one_letter_code
_entity_poly.pdbx_strand_id
1 'polypeptide(L)'
;MNRYIKNILKDLSETVPTLAEKVPTRLTMKQKEALKKEGKEAETDLNGNVIVPRYACVTSHTARRTGITNMYLSYKYTMLQMMHVSGHKTQKTFMDYIKLSSEEIADELKIGEYILDIPT
;
A
#
# COMPACT_ATOMS: atom_id res chain seq x y z
N MET A 1 10.59 -5.93 -7.77
CA MET A 1 9.91 -6.91 -6.91
C MET A 1 10.17 -8.31 -7.45
N ASN A 2 10.57 -9.24 -6.58
CA ASN A 2 10.92 -10.62 -6.93
C ASN A 2 9.73 -11.32 -7.62
N ARG A 3 10.00 -12.13 -8.65
CA ARG A 3 9.00 -12.91 -9.38
C ARG A 3 8.24 -13.88 -8.47
N TYR A 4 8.92 -14.48 -7.49
CA TYR A 4 8.32 -15.36 -6.49
C TYR A 4 7.22 -14.65 -5.69
N ILE A 5 7.46 -13.43 -5.22
CA ILE A 5 6.47 -12.64 -4.47
C ILE A 5 5.26 -12.32 -5.35
N LYS A 6 5.47 -12.05 -6.64
CA LYS A 6 4.36 -11.80 -7.57
C LYS A 6 3.48 -13.03 -7.77
N ASN A 7 4.07 -14.22 -7.77
CA ASN A 7 3.31 -15.47 -7.86
C ASN A 7 2.48 -15.68 -6.59
N ILE A 8 3.08 -15.51 -5.39
CA ILE A 8 2.34 -15.59 -4.12
C ILE A 8 1.12 -14.65 -4.12
N LEU A 9 1.30 -13.39 -4.55
CA LEU A 9 0.20 -12.42 -4.60
C LEU A 9 -0.91 -12.83 -5.58
N LYS A 10 -0.55 -13.51 -6.67
CA LYS A 10 -1.51 -14.07 -7.62
C LYS A 10 -2.25 -15.25 -6.99
N ASP A 11 -1.55 -16.18 -6.38
CA ASP A 11 -2.14 -17.36 -5.75
C ASP A 11 -3.08 -16.94 -4.59
N LEU A 12 -2.67 -15.96 -3.77
CA LEU A 12 -3.51 -15.41 -2.71
C LEU A 12 -4.79 -14.76 -3.23
N SER A 13 -4.79 -14.22 -4.45
CA SER A 13 -5.98 -13.60 -5.04
C SER A 13 -7.12 -14.58 -5.29
N GLU A 14 -6.84 -15.88 -5.30
CA GLU A 14 -7.86 -16.94 -5.39
C GLU A 14 -8.69 -17.03 -4.09
N THR A 15 -8.06 -16.76 -2.95
CA THR A 15 -8.70 -16.82 -1.62
C THR A 15 -9.11 -15.44 -1.09
N VAL A 16 -8.51 -14.37 -1.61
CA VAL A 16 -8.73 -12.99 -1.16
C VAL A 16 -9.32 -12.18 -2.32
N PRO A 17 -10.67 -12.04 -2.41
CA PRO A 17 -11.34 -11.44 -3.56
C PRO A 17 -10.89 -9.99 -3.85
N THR A 18 -10.56 -9.23 -2.82
CA THR A 18 -10.08 -7.83 -2.96
C THR A 18 -8.77 -7.74 -3.74
N LEU A 19 -7.95 -8.79 -3.75
CA LEU A 19 -6.71 -8.84 -4.54
C LEU A 19 -6.98 -9.17 -6.02
N ALA A 20 -8.04 -9.91 -6.32
CA ALA A 20 -8.44 -10.25 -7.68
C ALA A 20 -9.25 -9.12 -8.36
N GLU A 21 -9.84 -8.23 -7.57
CA GLU A 21 -10.61 -7.06 -8.04
C GLU A 21 -9.83 -6.25 -9.09
N LYS A 22 -10.51 -5.90 -10.18
CA LYS A 22 -9.96 -5.09 -11.26
C LYS A 22 -9.93 -3.63 -10.86
N VAL A 23 -8.75 -3.03 -10.85
CA VAL A 23 -8.54 -1.63 -10.47
C VAL A 23 -7.95 -0.83 -11.64
N PRO A 24 -8.33 0.45 -11.78
CA PRO A 24 -7.77 1.31 -12.81
C PRO A 24 -6.27 1.53 -12.59
N THR A 25 -5.51 1.53 -13.67
CA THR A 25 -4.06 1.75 -13.65
C THR A 25 -3.57 2.42 -14.92
N ARG A 26 -2.33 2.93 -14.87
CA ARG A 26 -1.61 3.40 -16.05
C ARG A 26 -0.51 2.42 -16.39
N LEU A 27 -0.61 1.79 -17.56
CA LEU A 27 0.44 0.91 -18.05
C LEU A 27 1.71 1.70 -18.38
N THR A 28 2.84 1.17 -17.93
CA THR A 28 4.17 1.62 -18.37
C THR A 28 4.37 1.31 -19.85
N MET A 29 5.29 2.03 -20.51
CA MET A 29 5.63 1.79 -21.92
C MET A 29 6.01 0.33 -22.17
N LYS A 30 6.81 -0.26 -21.27
CA LYS A 30 7.22 -1.67 -21.32
C LYS A 30 6.05 -2.65 -21.24
N GLN A 31 5.03 -2.35 -20.42
CA GLN A 31 3.84 -3.20 -20.33
C GLN A 31 2.98 -3.09 -21.59
N LYS A 32 2.84 -1.89 -22.16
CA LYS A 32 2.13 -1.70 -23.43
C LYS A 32 2.81 -2.46 -24.58
N GLU A 33 4.14 -2.39 -24.66
CA GLU A 33 4.93 -3.14 -25.65
C GLU A 33 4.78 -4.65 -25.51
N ALA A 34 4.80 -5.16 -24.27
CA ALA A 34 4.61 -6.59 -24.00
C ALA A 34 3.22 -7.07 -24.47
N LEU A 35 2.16 -6.31 -24.16
CA LEU A 35 0.79 -6.61 -24.63
C LEU A 35 0.71 -6.62 -26.17
N LYS A 36 1.31 -5.61 -26.82
CA LYS A 36 1.35 -5.53 -28.29
C LYS A 36 2.09 -6.72 -28.90
N LYS A 37 3.21 -7.14 -28.30
CA LYS A 37 3.98 -8.31 -28.75
C LYS A 37 3.19 -9.62 -28.59
N GLU A 38 2.35 -9.71 -27.57
CA GLU A 38 1.44 -10.84 -27.35
C GLU A 38 0.14 -10.75 -28.19
N GLY A 39 -0.05 -9.68 -28.97
CA GLY A 39 -1.27 -9.47 -29.75
C GLY A 39 -2.51 -9.22 -28.88
N LYS A 40 -2.34 -8.80 -27.62
CA LYS A 40 -3.43 -8.54 -26.68
C LYS A 40 -3.67 -7.04 -26.52
N GLU A 41 -4.94 -6.68 -26.44
CA GLU A 41 -5.36 -5.35 -26.03
C GLU A 41 -5.50 -5.26 -24.52
N ALA A 42 -5.36 -4.05 -23.98
CA ALA A 42 -5.58 -3.81 -22.56
C ALA A 42 -7.08 -3.79 -22.26
N GLU A 43 -7.49 -4.52 -21.24
CA GLU A 43 -8.87 -4.46 -20.73
C GLU A 43 -9.15 -3.06 -20.17
N THR A 44 -10.32 -2.50 -20.45
CA THR A 44 -10.73 -1.17 -19.99
C THR A 44 -12.09 -1.18 -19.29
N ASP A 45 -12.28 -0.24 -18.36
CA ASP A 45 -13.60 0.04 -17.78
C ASP A 45 -14.50 0.85 -18.75
N LEU A 46 -15.73 1.15 -18.32
CA LEU A 46 -16.71 1.94 -19.09
C LEU A 46 -16.24 3.37 -19.41
N ASN A 47 -15.24 3.87 -18.69
CA ASN A 47 -14.67 5.21 -18.87
C ASN A 47 -13.40 5.18 -19.74
N GLY A 48 -13.01 4.00 -20.25
CA GLY A 48 -11.80 3.81 -21.05
C GLY A 48 -10.50 3.76 -20.23
N ASN A 49 -10.57 3.63 -18.90
CA ASN A 49 -9.38 3.43 -18.07
C ASN A 49 -8.92 1.99 -18.18
N VAL A 50 -7.62 1.78 -18.36
CA VAL A 50 -7.05 0.42 -18.32
C VAL A 50 -7.20 -0.17 -16.92
N ILE A 51 -7.74 -1.38 -16.83
CA ILE A 51 -7.95 -2.10 -15.58
C ILE A 51 -7.09 -3.36 -15.50
N VAL A 52 -6.55 -3.63 -14.32
CA VAL A 52 -5.77 -4.84 -14.03
C VAL A 52 -6.13 -5.37 -12.64
N PRO A 53 -5.93 -6.67 -12.34
CA PRO A 53 -6.14 -7.18 -10.99
C PRO A 53 -5.29 -6.45 -9.96
N ARG A 54 -5.84 -6.15 -8.77
CA ARG A 54 -5.18 -5.36 -7.72
C ARG A 54 -3.83 -5.95 -7.33
N TYR A 55 -3.69 -7.27 -7.24
CA TYR A 55 -2.42 -7.94 -6.94
C TYR A 55 -1.30 -7.55 -7.93
N ALA A 56 -1.64 -7.26 -9.19
CA ALA A 56 -0.66 -6.89 -10.22
C ALA A 56 -0.13 -5.46 -10.04
N CYS A 57 -0.86 -4.60 -9.32
CA CYS A 57 -0.46 -3.24 -8.98
C CYS A 57 0.47 -3.19 -7.75
N VAL A 58 0.61 -4.29 -7.01
CA VAL A 58 1.45 -4.32 -5.80
C VAL A 58 2.93 -4.28 -6.19
N THR A 59 3.65 -3.35 -5.59
CA THR A 59 5.10 -3.17 -5.79
C THR A 59 5.84 -3.19 -4.47
N SER A 60 7.18 -3.21 -4.54
CA SER A 60 8.04 -3.08 -3.37
C SER A 60 7.77 -1.78 -2.61
N HIS A 61 7.38 -0.71 -3.33
CA HIS A 61 7.03 0.55 -2.69
C HIS A 61 5.71 0.46 -1.94
N THR A 62 4.70 -0.23 -2.48
CA THR A 62 3.43 -0.52 -1.80
C THR A 62 3.67 -1.29 -0.51
N ALA A 63 4.42 -2.40 -0.59
CA ALA A 63 4.74 -3.24 0.57
C ALA A 63 5.52 -2.46 1.65
N ARG A 64 6.51 -1.67 1.24
CA ARG A 64 7.28 -0.81 2.15
C ARG A 64 6.39 0.21 2.86
N ARG A 65 5.47 0.84 2.12
CA ARG A 65 4.52 1.81 2.66
C ARG A 65 3.62 1.18 3.72
N THR A 66 2.99 0.05 3.39
CA THR A 66 2.18 -0.71 4.35
C THR A 66 2.99 -1.13 5.58
N GLY A 67 4.22 -1.62 5.39
CA GLY A 67 5.07 -2.03 6.50
C GLY A 67 5.39 -0.89 7.47
N ILE A 68 5.66 0.31 6.95
CA ILE A 68 5.96 1.48 7.79
C ILE A 68 4.70 2.00 8.49
N THR A 69 3.55 2.03 7.83
CA THR A 69 2.28 2.39 8.46
C THR A 69 1.92 1.42 9.59
N ASN A 70 2.06 0.11 9.39
CA ASN A 70 1.81 -0.87 10.44
C ASN A 70 2.81 -0.76 11.59
N MET A 71 4.07 -0.41 11.31
CA MET A 71 5.07 -0.14 12.33
C MET A 71 4.68 1.08 13.18
N TYR A 72 4.15 2.14 12.55
CA TYR A 72 3.62 3.31 13.24
C TYR A 72 2.45 2.94 14.16
N LEU A 73 1.47 2.20 13.64
CA LEU A 73 0.30 1.72 14.37
C LEU A 73 0.62 0.68 15.46
N SER A 74 1.82 0.12 15.48
CA SER A 74 2.22 -0.80 16.55
C SER A 74 2.53 -0.09 17.87
N TYR A 75 2.80 1.22 17.82
CA TYR A 75 3.23 2.05 18.96
C TYR A 75 4.49 1.53 19.70
N LYS A 76 5.26 0.62 19.09
CA LYS A 76 6.45 0.00 19.69
C LYS A 76 7.75 0.78 19.49
N TYR A 77 7.75 1.74 18.57
CA TYR A 77 8.96 2.43 18.12
C TYR A 77 8.75 3.94 18.13
N THR A 78 9.82 4.67 18.45
CA THR A 78 9.79 6.12 18.32
C THR A 78 9.78 6.52 16.85
N MET A 79 9.24 7.71 16.56
CA MET A 79 9.26 8.28 15.21
C MET A 79 10.67 8.34 14.64
N LEU A 80 11.68 8.67 15.46
CA LEU A 80 13.08 8.73 15.04
C LEU A 80 13.61 7.36 14.59
N GLN A 81 13.32 6.30 15.35
CA GLN A 81 13.70 4.92 14.99
C GLN A 81 13.03 4.50 13.68
N MET A 82 11.74 4.76 13.54
CA MET A 82 10.99 4.44 12.32
C MET A 82 11.51 5.21 11.12
N MET A 83 11.80 6.51 11.26
CA MET A 83 12.40 7.34 10.21
C MET A 83 13.78 6.84 9.81
N HIS A 84 14.61 6.41 10.77
CA HIS A 84 15.93 5.84 10.50
C HIS A 84 15.83 4.55 9.67
N VAL A 85 15.00 3.60 10.11
CA VAL A 85 14.76 2.33 9.39
C VAL A 85 14.16 2.57 8.01
N SER A 86 13.26 3.54 7.90
CA SER A 86 12.61 3.91 6.65
C SER A 86 13.37 4.96 5.85
N GLY A 87 14.60 5.35 6.21
CA GLY A 87 15.40 6.30 5.45
C GLY A 87 14.73 7.66 5.13
N HIS A 88 13.73 8.08 5.91
CA HIS A 88 13.09 9.39 5.76
C HIS A 88 13.90 10.44 6.51
N LYS A 89 14.26 11.52 5.82
CA LYS A 89 15.13 12.57 6.38
C LYS A 89 14.37 13.60 7.21
N THR A 90 13.10 13.83 6.89
CA THR A 90 12.27 14.84 7.57
C THR A 90 10.98 14.22 8.06
N GLN A 91 10.48 14.71 9.19
CA GLN A 91 9.21 14.27 9.75
C GLN A 91 8.06 14.47 8.77
N LYS A 92 8.04 15.61 8.05
CA LYS A 92 7.04 15.85 7.01
C LYS A 92 6.98 14.71 6.00
N THR A 93 8.12 14.34 5.42
CA THR A 93 8.16 13.24 4.43
C THR A 93 7.77 11.89 5.01
N PHE A 94 8.02 11.66 6.30
CA PHE A 94 7.61 10.44 6.99
C PHE A 94 6.10 10.40 7.22
N MET A 95 5.50 11.49 7.70
CA MET A 95 4.06 11.59 7.91
C MET A 95 3.28 11.52 6.59
N ASP A 96 3.79 12.14 5.52
CA ASP A 96 3.20 12.00 4.17
C ASP A 96 3.23 10.54 3.67
N TYR A 97 4.20 9.77 4.14
CA TYR A 97 4.38 8.36 3.79
C TYR A 97 3.38 7.47 4.51
N ILE A 98 3.11 7.75 5.79
CA ILE A 98 2.08 7.08 6.57
C ILE A 98 0.71 7.40 5.97
N LYS A 99 -0.13 6.38 5.79
CA LYS A 99 -1.51 6.55 5.34
C LYS A 99 -2.43 5.86 6.33
N LEU A 100 -3.03 6.67 7.19
CA LEU A 100 -4.05 6.24 8.13
C LEU A 100 -5.43 6.43 7.52
N SER A 101 -6.34 5.51 7.83
CA SER A 101 -7.76 5.67 7.64
C SER A 101 -8.33 6.65 8.68
N SER A 102 -9.55 7.15 8.45
CA SER A 102 -10.22 8.01 9.43
C SER A 102 -10.50 7.29 10.76
N GLU A 103 -10.73 5.98 10.72
CA GLU A 103 -10.92 5.14 11.92
C GLU A 103 -9.62 5.03 12.73
N GLU A 104 -8.49 4.79 12.04
CA GLU A 104 -7.17 4.72 12.67
C GLU A 104 -6.77 6.04 13.34
N ILE A 105 -7.14 7.18 12.73
CA ILE A 105 -6.96 8.51 13.34
C ILE A 105 -7.84 8.67 14.60
N ALA A 106 -9.09 8.21 14.55
CA ALA A 106 -10.00 8.31 15.69
C ALA A 106 -9.50 7.47 16.89
N ASP A 107 -8.92 6.30 16.65
CA ASP A 107 -8.37 5.47 17.71
C ASP A 107 -7.08 6.06 18.31
N GLU A 108 -6.25 6.75 17.53
CA GLU A 108 -5.10 7.51 18.04
C GLU A 108 -5.55 8.63 19.00
N LEU A 109 -6.63 9.35 18.67
CA LEU A 109 -7.19 10.39 19.53
C LEU A 109 -7.75 9.83 20.85
N LYS A 110 -8.47 8.70 20.80
CA LYS A 110 -8.99 8.04 22.01
C LYS A 110 -7.86 7.61 22.95
N ILE A 111 -6.79 7.01 22.43
CA ILE A 111 -5.64 6.61 23.26
C ILE A 111 -5.02 7.84 23.95
N GLY A 112 -4.95 8.98 23.27
CA GLY A 112 -4.50 10.24 23.86
C GLY A 112 -5.38 10.75 25.02
N GLU A 113 -6.69 10.59 24.92
CA GLU A 113 -7.64 10.95 25.98
C GLU A 113 -7.53 10.00 27.20
N TYR A 114 -7.40 8.69 26.99
CA TYR A 114 -7.26 7.71 28.09
C TYR A 114 -6.01 7.92 28.95
N ILE A 115 -4.95 8.56 28.43
CA ILE A 115 -3.73 8.88 29.21
C ILE A 115 -3.96 10.07 30.17
N LEU A 116 -4.92 10.95 29.87
CA LEU A 116 -5.25 12.12 30.70
C LEU A 116 -6.21 11.81 31.86
N ASP A 117 -6.89 10.66 31.83
CA ASP A 117 -7.86 10.23 32.83
C ASP A 117 -7.26 9.34 33.95
N ILE A 118 -5.94 9.20 34.03
CA ILE A 118 -5.29 8.52 35.16
C ILE A 118 -5.19 9.52 36.33
N PRO A 119 -5.93 9.32 37.45
CA PRO A 119 -5.81 10.21 38.59
C PRO A 119 -4.39 10.10 39.16
N THR A 120 -3.69 11.23 39.18
CA THR A 120 -2.37 11.42 39.79
C THR A 120 -2.39 11.15 41.29
#